data_AF-A0A150KGC8-F1
#
_entry.id   AF-A0A150KGC8-F1
#
_cell.length_a   1.000
_cell.length_b   1.000
_cell.length_c   1.000
_cell.angle_alpha   90.00
_cell.angle_beta   90.00
_cell.angle_gamma   90.00
#
_symmetry.space_group_name_H-M   'P 1'
#
loop_
_entity.id
_entity.type
_entity.pdbx_description
1 polymer ?
#
loop_
_entity_poly.entity_id
_entity_poly.type
_entity_poly.pdbx_seq_one_letter_code
_entity_poly.pdbx_strand_id
1 'polypeptide(L)'
;MYTFKLLGLFEESRLTNLYETKNLIHNLGPANKIFKRDFLTRNVLRFLEGCRFEDVHFITCCLYLAKKVFIHCGTHYHWRKRESLRNLSITQKNFMFRAVADRVRIHREIDRFLMAQGLLGHRYIKDIRAILDFTCYASNLYRYLPHARRRFFPLVNHYLQDIDVRAFDYVPEPELVRARYFFLRNGMPFEFAATASVSRGYLPVTPDGCFDFRAFKGKHAFDHLLPDSVRVPPGLQPEKAELLAADLCNRALSLKGFGQIGYLPPRSKQDAGITVILQNRTTKEKRRIPAVIRLLPQRRMRFVAAVDVALLADWLALQQTADLFLEIRAGTLLKKLRLHADPHAKLGNYGRCGKLTVTKYGNVSIVPAAVEQRKRA
;
A
#
# COMPACT_ATOMS: atom_id res chain seq x y z
N MET A 1 3.97 -6.68 -14.89
CA MET A 1 5.32 -6.16 -15.17
C MET A 1 6.24 -6.46 -13.99
N TYR A 2 6.20 -5.69 -12.88
CA TYR A 2 7.10 -5.88 -11.71
C TYR A 2 7.30 -7.36 -11.29
N THR A 3 6.21 -8.08 -11.03
CA THR A 3 6.23 -9.50 -10.63
C THR A 3 6.98 -10.43 -11.58
N PHE A 4 6.96 -10.18 -12.90
CA PHE A 4 7.68 -11.04 -13.85
C PHE A 4 9.19 -10.76 -13.86
N LYS A 5 9.60 -9.49 -13.65
CA LYS A 5 11.01 -9.11 -13.49
C LYS A 5 11.57 -9.57 -12.15
N LEU A 6 10.77 -9.51 -11.08
CA LEU A 6 11.14 -10.01 -9.76
C LEU A 6 11.36 -11.54 -9.72
N LEU A 7 10.82 -12.27 -10.70
CA LEU A 7 10.81 -13.73 -10.76
C LEU A 7 11.61 -14.31 -11.95
N GLY A 8 12.43 -13.49 -12.62
CA GLY A 8 13.32 -13.90 -13.73
C GLY A 8 12.62 -14.56 -14.94
N LEU A 9 11.30 -14.38 -15.09
CA LEU A 9 10.50 -15.31 -15.89
C LEU A 9 10.72 -15.18 -17.42
N PHE A 10 11.25 -14.05 -17.88
CA PHE A 10 11.42 -13.71 -19.30
C PHE A 10 12.79 -13.10 -19.60
N GLU A 11 13.84 -13.61 -18.94
CA GLU A 11 15.22 -13.12 -19.12
C GLU A 11 15.91 -13.78 -20.34
N GLU A 12 15.67 -15.09 -20.55
CA GLU A 12 16.19 -15.85 -21.69
C GLU A 12 15.11 -16.72 -22.35
N SER A 13 15.27 -16.99 -23.66
CA SER A 13 14.34 -17.85 -24.41
C SER A 13 14.73 -19.31 -24.26
N ARG A 14 13.89 -20.12 -23.59
CA ARG A 14 14.25 -21.47 -23.14
C ARG A 14 13.07 -22.44 -23.12
N LEU A 15 13.38 -23.73 -23.14
CA LEU A 15 12.42 -24.83 -23.07
C LEU A 15 12.31 -25.32 -21.62
N THR A 16 11.09 -25.47 -21.09
CA THR A 16 10.85 -25.87 -19.69
C THR A 16 9.45 -26.46 -19.49
N ASN A 17 8.96 -26.66 -18.27
CA ASN A 17 7.55 -26.94 -17.95
C ASN A 17 7.14 -26.27 -16.61
N LEU A 18 5.90 -26.50 -16.16
CA LEU A 18 5.38 -25.92 -14.91
C LEU A 18 6.09 -26.45 -13.63
N TYR A 19 6.57 -27.69 -13.65
CA TYR A 19 7.16 -28.33 -12.48
C TYR A 19 8.59 -27.83 -12.22
N GLU A 20 9.35 -27.61 -13.29
CA GLU A 20 10.60 -26.85 -13.29
C GLU A 20 10.34 -25.37 -12.98
N THR A 21 9.66 -24.66 -13.89
CA THR A 21 9.42 -23.21 -13.82
C THR A 21 8.03 -22.93 -13.24
N LYS A 22 7.88 -23.14 -11.93
CA LYS A 22 6.64 -22.89 -11.17
C LYS A 22 6.09 -21.48 -11.39
N ASN A 23 6.97 -20.50 -11.56
CA ASN A 23 6.66 -19.09 -11.85
C ASN A 23 5.82 -18.87 -13.12
N LEU A 24 5.70 -19.86 -14.03
CA LEU A 24 4.77 -19.81 -15.16
C LEU A 24 3.31 -19.56 -14.71
N ILE A 25 2.94 -19.97 -13.49
CA ILE A 25 1.61 -19.76 -12.90
C ILE A 25 1.22 -18.28 -12.73
N HIS A 26 2.14 -17.34 -12.91
CA HIS A 26 1.82 -15.91 -12.89
C HIS A 26 1.34 -15.39 -14.26
N ASN A 27 1.74 -16.00 -15.39
CA ASN A 27 1.41 -15.54 -16.75
C ASN A 27 0.20 -16.30 -17.35
N LEU A 28 -1.00 -16.08 -16.80
CA LEU A 28 -2.19 -16.88 -17.12
C LEU A 28 -3.14 -16.29 -18.19
N GLY A 29 -2.68 -15.34 -19.00
CA GLY A 29 -3.45 -14.87 -20.17
C GLY A 29 -3.23 -15.76 -21.40
N PRO A 30 -4.24 -16.00 -22.27
CA PRO A 30 -4.07 -16.76 -23.51
C PRO A 30 -3.48 -15.93 -24.66
N ALA A 31 -3.75 -14.63 -24.70
CA ALA A 31 -3.44 -13.76 -25.85
C ALA A 31 -1.94 -13.54 -26.14
N ASN A 32 -1.04 -14.03 -25.27
CA ASN A 32 0.41 -14.00 -25.46
C ASN A 32 1.02 -15.42 -25.60
N LYS A 33 0.25 -16.39 -26.12
CA LYS A 33 0.65 -17.80 -26.26
C LYS A 33 0.15 -18.41 -27.56
N ILE A 34 0.90 -19.40 -28.04
CA ILE A 34 0.53 -20.27 -29.17
C ILE A 34 0.41 -21.70 -28.62
N PHE A 35 -0.60 -22.44 -29.06
CA PHE A 35 -0.89 -23.80 -28.61
C PHE A 35 -0.92 -24.75 -29.80
N LYS A 36 -0.37 -25.96 -29.64
CA LYS A 36 -0.58 -27.03 -30.65
C LYS A 36 -2.05 -27.45 -30.59
N ARG A 37 -2.76 -27.44 -31.73
CA ARG A 37 -4.20 -27.83 -31.80
C ARG A 37 -4.43 -29.20 -31.15
N ASP A 38 -3.60 -30.16 -31.53
CA ASP A 38 -3.57 -31.53 -31.01
C ASP A 38 -3.34 -31.65 -29.50
N PHE A 39 -2.62 -30.71 -28.89
CA PHE A 39 -2.47 -30.69 -27.43
C PHE A 39 -3.79 -30.29 -26.76
N LEU A 40 -4.50 -29.30 -27.31
CA LEU A 40 -5.79 -28.87 -26.77
C LEU A 40 -6.88 -29.92 -26.99
N THR A 41 -6.97 -30.51 -28.18
CA THR A 41 -8.02 -31.49 -28.51
C THR A 41 -7.83 -32.81 -27.76
N ARG A 42 -6.63 -33.38 -27.71
CA ARG A 42 -6.36 -34.67 -27.03
C ARG A 42 -6.56 -34.61 -25.51
N ASN A 43 -6.43 -33.43 -24.91
CA ASN A 43 -6.68 -33.19 -23.48
C ASN A 43 -8.04 -32.51 -23.20
N VAL A 44 -8.90 -32.36 -24.22
CA VAL A 44 -10.24 -31.73 -24.14
C VAL A 44 -10.23 -30.33 -23.49
N LEU A 45 -9.14 -29.58 -23.64
CA LEU A 45 -8.92 -28.30 -22.97
C LEU A 45 -9.77 -27.19 -23.61
N ARG A 46 -10.69 -26.61 -22.82
CA ARG A 46 -11.61 -25.53 -23.22
C ARG A 46 -11.68 -24.42 -22.17
N PHE A 47 -12.14 -23.24 -22.57
CA PHE A 47 -12.53 -22.18 -21.63
C PHE A 47 -13.80 -22.57 -20.89
N LEU A 48 -13.97 -22.05 -19.67
CA LEU A 48 -15.19 -22.26 -18.88
C LEU A 48 -16.26 -21.22 -19.23
N GLU A 49 -17.41 -21.70 -19.67
CA GLU A 49 -18.55 -20.86 -20.01
C GLU A 49 -19.31 -20.37 -18.75
N GLY A 50 -20.02 -19.25 -18.88
CA GLY A 50 -20.81 -18.65 -17.80
C GLY A 50 -20.00 -18.09 -16.61
N CYS A 51 -18.66 -18.07 -16.68
CA CYS A 51 -17.78 -17.52 -15.67
C CYS A 51 -16.97 -16.31 -16.20
N ARG A 52 -16.23 -15.64 -15.31
CA ARG A 52 -15.18 -14.68 -15.68
C ARG A 52 -13.84 -15.18 -15.16
N PHE A 53 -12.77 -14.76 -15.83
CA PHE A 53 -11.41 -15.27 -15.60
C PHE A 53 -11.28 -16.76 -15.93
N GLU A 54 -12.11 -17.21 -16.87
CA GLU A 54 -12.05 -18.46 -17.61
C GLU A 54 -10.67 -18.69 -18.26
N ASP A 55 -9.99 -17.60 -18.63
CA ASP A 55 -8.59 -17.55 -19.05
C ASP A 55 -7.65 -18.27 -18.09
N VAL A 56 -7.81 -18.04 -16.79
CA VAL A 56 -6.95 -18.60 -15.75
C VAL A 56 -7.20 -20.07 -15.49
N HIS A 57 -8.45 -20.56 -15.63
CA HIS A 57 -8.70 -22.00 -15.62
C HIS A 57 -7.98 -22.66 -16.79
N PHE A 58 -8.28 -22.19 -18.01
CA PHE A 58 -7.74 -22.75 -19.25
C PHE A 58 -6.21 -22.80 -19.26
N ILE A 59 -5.53 -21.68 -18.95
CA ILE A 59 -4.07 -21.64 -18.95
C ILE A 59 -3.46 -22.45 -17.81
N THR A 60 -4.10 -22.54 -16.63
CA THR A 60 -3.59 -23.40 -15.56
C THR A 60 -3.66 -24.87 -15.96
N CYS A 61 -4.78 -25.35 -16.49
CA CYS A 61 -4.93 -26.73 -16.97
C CYS A 61 -3.94 -27.04 -18.11
N CYS A 62 -3.77 -26.12 -19.07
CA CYS A 62 -2.73 -26.22 -20.10
C CYS A 62 -1.32 -26.38 -19.50
N LEU A 63 -0.96 -25.58 -18.48
CA LEU A 63 0.38 -25.64 -17.87
C LEU A 63 0.66 -26.93 -17.09
N TYR A 64 -0.34 -27.50 -16.41
CA TYR A 64 -0.19 -28.78 -15.70
C TYR A 64 0.01 -29.99 -16.64
N LEU A 65 -0.62 -29.99 -17.82
CA LEU A 65 -0.51 -31.09 -18.80
C LEU A 65 0.61 -30.89 -19.85
N ALA A 66 1.15 -29.67 -19.98
CA ALA A 66 2.19 -29.37 -20.96
C ALA A 66 3.55 -29.97 -20.53
N LYS A 67 3.88 -31.15 -21.07
CA LYS A 67 5.21 -31.80 -20.92
C LYS A 67 6.38 -30.85 -21.22
N LYS A 68 6.20 -29.92 -22.17
CA LYS A 68 7.14 -28.86 -22.54
C LYS A 68 6.41 -27.58 -22.93
N VAL A 69 6.96 -26.45 -22.51
CA VAL A 69 6.57 -25.06 -22.77
C VAL A 69 7.82 -24.31 -23.22
N PHE A 70 7.76 -23.63 -24.36
CA PHE A 70 8.84 -22.74 -24.80
C PHE A 70 8.55 -21.31 -24.35
N ILE A 71 9.48 -20.71 -23.63
CA ILE A 71 9.49 -19.29 -23.29
C ILE A 71 10.26 -18.57 -24.40
N HIS A 72 9.66 -17.52 -24.97
CA HIS A 72 10.30 -16.65 -25.95
C HIS A 72 10.21 -15.21 -25.47
N CYS A 73 11.35 -14.51 -25.40
CA CYS A 73 11.45 -13.19 -24.77
C CYS A 73 11.26 -12.00 -25.74
N GLY A 74 11.08 -12.26 -27.04
CA GLY A 74 10.71 -11.22 -28.01
C GLY A 74 9.34 -10.59 -27.66
N THR A 75 9.24 -9.27 -27.82
CA THR A 75 7.99 -8.54 -27.52
C THR A 75 7.05 -8.59 -28.71
N HIS A 76 6.12 -9.56 -28.69
CA HIS A 76 5.11 -9.77 -29.75
C HIS A 76 3.69 -9.34 -29.37
N TYR A 77 3.47 -8.82 -28.15
CA TYR A 77 2.14 -8.47 -27.66
C TYR A 77 2.15 -7.26 -26.71
N HIS A 78 1.40 -6.21 -27.04
CA HIS A 78 1.24 -5.02 -26.21
C HIS A 78 -0.09 -5.02 -25.46
N TRP A 79 -0.05 -5.08 -24.13
CA TRP A 79 -1.25 -5.01 -23.28
C TRP A 79 -1.61 -3.55 -22.94
N ARG A 80 -2.78 -3.08 -23.40
CA ARG A 80 -3.28 -1.72 -23.12
C ARG A 80 -4.18 -1.70 -21.87
N LYS A 81 -3.76 -0.93 -20.86
CA LYS A 81 -4.60 -0.56 -19.70
C LYS A 81 -5.62 0.51 -20.12
N ARG A 82 -6.86 0.45 -19.62
CA ARG A 82 -7.85 1.53 -19.83
C ARG A 82 -7.66 2.62 -18.77
N GLU A 83 -7.58 3.87 -19.19
CA GLU A 83 -7.30 5.02 -18.30
C GLU A 83 -8.56 5.57 -17.64
N SER A 84 -9.66 5.67 -18.40
CA SER A 84 -10.92 6.20 -17.89
C SER A 84 -11.53 5.32 -16.80
N LEU A 85 -11.75 5.92 -15.62
CA LEU A 85 -12.45 5.30 -14.49
C LEU A 85 -13.91 4.90 -14.83
N ARG A 86 -14.51 5.52 -15.86
CA ARG A 86 -15.85 5.15 -16.34
C ARG A 86 -15.85 3.89 -17.21
N ASN A 87 -14.72 3.49 -17.79
CA ASN A 87 -14.59 2.36 -18.72
C ASN A 87 -13.47 1.38 -18.31
N LEU A 88 -13.54 0.86 -17.08
CA LEU A 88 -12.59 -0.13 -16.58
C LEU A 88 -12.83 -1.53 -17.18
N SER A 89 -11.74 -2.24 -17.50
CA SER A 89 -11.78 -3.66 -17.91
C SER A 89 -12.27 -4.60 -16.79
N ILE A 90 -12.52 -5.87 -17.10
CA ILE A 90 -12.83 -6.91 -16.09
C ILE A 90 -11.71 -7.02 -15.05
N THR A 91 -10.44 -7.07 -15.48
CA THR A 91 -9.27 -7.14 -14.59
C THR A 91 -9.05 -5.86 -13.76
N GLN A 92 -9.51 -4.70 -14.24
CA GLN A 92 -9.49 -3.44 -13.48
C GLN A 92 -10.69 -3.29 -12.51
N LYS A 93 -11.69 -4.17 -12.58
CA LYS A 93 -12.86 -4.23 -11.69
C LYS A 93 -12.67 -5.18 -10.49
N ASN A 94 -11.41 -5.34 -10.04
CA ASN A 94 -10.99 -6.14 -8.88
C ASN A 94 -11.47 -5.61 -7.49
N PHE A 95 -12.46 -4.71 -7.49
CA PHE A 95 -13.15 -4.19 -6.32
C PHE A 95 -14.64 -4.58 -6.28
N MET A 96 -15.12 -5.36 -7.26
CA MET A 96 -16.48 -5.87 -7.30
C MET A 96 -16.54 -7.26 -6.67
N PHE A 97 -17.46 -7.50 -5.73
CA PHE A 97 -17.63 -8.83 -5.09
C PHE A 97 -17.84 -9.96 -6.10
N ARG A 98 -18.55 -9.72 -7.22
CA ARG A 98 -18.69 -10.71 -8.29
C ARG A 98 -17.34 -11.19 -8.83
N ALA A 99 -16.33 -10.31 -8.98
CA ALA A 99 -15.02 -10.73 -9.45
C ALA A 99 -14.32 -11.68 -8.46
N VAL A 100 -14.55 -11.52 -7.15
CA VAL A 100 -14.07 -12.44 -6.12
C VAL A 100 -14.79 -13.79 -6.19
N ALA A 101 -16.12 -13.77 -6.37
CA ALA A 101 -16.93 -14.98 -6.50
C ALA A 101 -16.59 -15.79 -7.77
N ASP A 102 -16.51 -15.11 -8.92
CA ASP A 102 -16.03 -15.69 -10.18
C ASP A 102 -14.62 -16.29 -9.96
N ARG A 103 -13.72 -15.60 -9.23
CA ARG A 103 -12.35 -16.11 -8.96
C ARG A 103 -12.29 -17.32 -8.03
N VAL A 104 -13.11 -17.37 -6.97
CA VAL A 104 -13.22 -18.55 -6.09
C VAL A 104 -13.79 -19.73 -6.86
N ARG A 105 -14.74 -19.51 -7.79
CA ARG A 105 -15.18 -20.56 -8.72
C ARG A 105 -14.00 -21.07 -9.54
N ILE A 106 -13.29 -20.21 -10.28
CA ILE A 106 -12.14 -20.60 -11.11
C ILE A 106 -11.12 -21.46 -10.36
N HIS A 107 -10.73 -21.08 -9.14
CA HIS A 107 -9.80 -21.90 -8.34
C HIS A 107 -10.38 -23.26 -7.90
N ARG A 108 -11.69 -23.34 -7.61
CA ARG A 108 -12.39 -24.61 -7.33
C ARG A 108 -12.61 -25.50 -8.55
N GLU A 109 -12.66 -24.94 -9.75
CA GLU A 109 -12.68 -25.71 -11.01
C GLU A 109 -11.28 -26.31 -11.25
N ILE A 110 -10.21 -25.52 -11.03
CA ILE A 110 -8.81 -26.00 -11.08
C ILE A 110 -8.59 -27.11 -10.04
N ASP A 111 -9.13 -27.01 -8.83
CA ASP A 111 -9.04 -28.07 -7.81
C ASP A 111 -9.69 -29.39 -8.27
N ARG A 112 -10.89 -29.33 -8.86
CA ARG A 112 -11.56 -30.51 -9.42
C ARG A 112 -10.80 -31.10 -10.61
N PHE A 113 -10.21 -30.26 -11.46
CA PHE A 113 -9.32 -30.70 -12.52
C PHE A 113 -8.08 -31.43 -11.96
N LEU A 114 -7.41 -30.89 -10.95
CA LEU A 114 -6.24 -31.54 -10.34
C LEU A 114 -6.60 -32.85 -9.66
N MET A 115 -7.77 -32.95 -9.02
CA MET A 115 -8.29 -34.21 -8.48
C MET A 115 -8.54 -35.24 -9.58
N ALA A 116 -9.25 -34.87 -10.65
CA ALA A 116 -9.58 -35.76 -11.77
C ALA A 116 -8.36 -36.18 -12.63
N GLN A 117 -7.21 -35.52 -12.47
CA GLN A 117 -5.95 -35.88 -13.14
C GLN A 117 -4.93 -36.54 -12.20
N GLY A 118 -5.26 -36.76 -10.92
CA GLY A 118 -4.31 -37.28 -9.92
C GLY A 118 -3.19 -36.29 -9.52
N LEU A 119 -3.29 -35.02 -9.91
CA LEU A 119 -2.24 -34.00 -9.77
C LEU A 119 -2.31 -33.21 -8.45
N LEU A 120 -3.11 -33.65 -7.47
CA LEU A 120 -3.23 -32.98 -6.16
C LEU A 120 -1.89 -32.88 -5.40
N GLY A 121 -0.94 -33.80 -5.63
CA GLY A 121 0.43 -33.68 -5.09
C GLY A 121 1.16 -32.39 -5.50
N HIS A 122 0.71 -31.74 -6.59
CA HIS A 122 1.23 -30.49 -7.13
C HIS A 122 0.28 -29.29 -6.95
N ARG A 123 -0.73 -29.40 -6.07
CA ARG A 123 -1.73 -28.35 -5.79
C ARG A 123 -1.10 -27.03 -5.31
N TYR A 124 0.02 -27.11 -4.57
CA TYR A 124 0.80 -25.94 -4.15
C TYR A 124 1.09 -24.95 -5.29
N ILE A 125 1.35 -25.41 -6.52
CA ILE A 125 1.77 -24.51 -7.62
C ILE A 125 0.65 -23.51 -7.97
N LYS A 126 -0.61 -23.95 -8.11
CA LYS A 126 -1.74 -23.01 -8.29
C LYS A 126 -2.10 -22.24 -7.02
N ASP A 127 -1.76 -22.76 -5.83
CA ASP A 127 -2.02 -22.06 -4.58
C ASP A 127 -1.09 -20.84 -4.38
N ILE A 128 0.13 -20.85 -4.95
CA ILE A 128 0.97 -19.63 -5.11
C ILE A 128 0.12 -18.51 -5.73
N ARG A 129 -0.64 -18.86 -6.77
CA ARG A 129 -1.47 -17.91 -7.50
C ARG A 129 -2.74 -17.53 -6.72
N ALA A 130 -3.36 -18.47 -6.01
CA ALA A 130 -4.53 -18.19 -5.18
C ALA A 130 -4.22 -17.19 -4.04
N ILE A 131 -3.11 -17.40 -3.32
CA ILE A 131 -2.63 -16.50 -2.25
C ILE A 131 -2.47 -15.07 -2.80
N LEU A 132 -1.80 -14.91 -3.95
CA LEU A 132 -1.55 -13.60 -4.57
C LEU A 132 -2.83 -12.94 -5.13
N ASP A 133 -3.75 -13.73 -5.70
CA ASP A 133 -5.04 -13.20 -6.16
C ASP A 133 -5.86 -12.65 -4.98
N PHE A 134 -6.07 -13.44 -3.92
CA PHE A 134 -6.97 -13.06 -2.84
C PHE A 134 -6.39 -11.96 -1.94
N THR A 135 -5.07 -11.88 -1.77
CA THR A 135 -4.41 -10.72 -1.15
C THR A 135 -4.51 -9.46 -2.02
N CYS A 136 -4.52 -9.56 -3.36
CA CYS A 136 -4.77 -8.44 -4.28
C CYS A 136 -6.24 -7.95 -4.24
N TYR A 137 -7.22 -8.87 -4.16
CA TYR A 137 -8.62 -8.50 -3.94
C TYR A 137 -8.82 -7.85 -2.56
N ALA A 138 -8.22 -8.42 -1.50
CA ALA A 138 -8.23 -7.84 -0.16
C ALA A 138 -7.64 -6.42 -0.13
N SER A 139 -6.53 -6.19 -0.85
CA SER A 139 -5.88 -4.87 -0.99
C SER A 139 -6.80 -3.78 -1.57
N ASN A 140 -7.95 -4.14 -2.13
CA ASN A 140 -8.94 -3.21 -2.68
C ASN A 140 -10.19 -3.05 -1.79
N LEU A 141 -10.28 -3.68 -0.61
CA LEU A 141 -11.48 -3.73 0.25
C LEU A 141 -12.07 -2.34 0.59
N TYR A 142 -11.24 -1.30 0.70
CA TYR A 142 -11.69 0.08 0.90
C TYR A 142 -12.61 0.63 -0.22
N ARG A 143 -12.66 -0.03 -1.38
CA ARG A 143 -13.49 0.30 -2.55
C ARG A 143 -14.81 -0.50 -2.59
N TYR A 144 -14.97 -1.50 -1.73
CA TYR A 144 -16.12 -2.38 -1.70
C TYR A 144 -17.25 -1.76 -0.86
N LEU A 145 -18.48 -1.87 -1.36
CA LEU A 145 -19.68 -1.50 -0.61
C LEU A 145 -19.74 -2.28 0.73
N PRO A 146 -20.35 -1.73 1.80
CA PRO A 146 -20.34 -2.37 3.13
C PRO A 146 -20.84 -3.82 3.14
N HIS A 147 -21.93 -4.13 2.41
CA HIS A 147 -22.43 -5.50 2.28
C HIS A 147 -21.45 -6.43 1.52
N ALA A 148 -20.71 -5.89 0.55
CA ALA A 148 -19.74 -6.63 -0.26
C ALA A 148 -18.49 -6.98 0.57
N ARG A 149 -18.06 -6.09 1.48
CA ARG A 149 -17.03 -6.39 2.49
C ARG A 149 -17.45 -7.51 3.43
N ARG A 150 -18.69 -7.49 3.95
CA ARG A 150 -19.21 -8.56 4.82
C ARG A 150 -19.23 -9.94 4.14
N ARG A 151 -19.58 -10.01 2.85
CA ARG A 151 -19.58 -11.27 2.07
C ARG A 151 -18.18 -11.74 1.65
N PHE A 152 -17.19 -10.85 1.59
CA PHE A 152 -15.84 -11.16 1.13
C PHE A 152 -15.13 -12.18 2.04
N PHE A 153 -15.05 -11.90 3.34
CA PHE A 153 -14.27 -12.71 4.27
C PHE A 153 -14.75 -14.16 4.37
N PRO A 154 -16.05 -14.48 4.59
CA PRO A 154 -16.48 -15.88 4.67
C PRO A 154 -16.18 -16.68 3.40
N LEU A 155 -16.45 -16.10 2.22
CA LEU A 155 -16.22 -16.76 0.93
C LEU A 155 -14.73 -17.04 0.67
N VAL A 156 -13.87 -16.05 0.92
CA VAL A 156 -12.43 -16.19 0.67
C VAL A 156 -11.78 -17.05 1.74
N ASN A 157 -12.13 -16.88 3.02
CA ASN A 157 -11.55 -17.65 4.11
C ASN A 157 -12.00 -19.11 4.13
N HIS A 158 -13.17 -19.44 3.60
CA HIS A 158 -13.55 -20.83 3.37
C HIS A 158 -12.75 -21.46 2.23
N TYR A 159 -12.48 -20.76 1.12
CA TYR A 159 -11.58 -21.31 0.09
C TYR A 159 -10.11 -21.38 0.57
N LEU A 160 -9.62 -20.37 1.28
CA LEU A 160 -8.23 -20.31 1.75
C LEU A 160 -7.93 -21.24 2.94
N GLN A 161 -8.92 -21.94 3.51
CA GLN A 161 -8.66 -22.87 4.61
C GLN A 161 -7.82 -24.07 4.15
N ASP A 162 -7.99 -24.48 2.88
CA ASP A 162 -7.44 -25.72 2.32
C ASP A 162 -6.16 -25.48 1.49
N ILE A 163 -5.47 -24.33 1.65
CA ILE A 163 -4.25 -24.00 0.90
C ILE A 163 -3.10 -24.93 1.27
N ASP A 164 -2.43 -25.49 0.26
CA ASP A 164 -1.17 -26.23 0.45
C ASP A 164 -0.04 -25.28 0.86
N VAL A 165 0.46 -25.43 2.10
CA VAL A 165 1.41 -24.49 2.71
C VAL A 165 2.73 -24.37 1.96
N ARG A 166 3.11 -25.38 1.16
CA ARG A 166 4.31 -25.35 0.30
C ARG A 166 4.26 -24.24 -0.75
N ALA A 167 3.08 -23.68 -1.01
CA ALA A 167 2.92 -22.50 -1.87
C ALA A 167 3.65 -21.26 -1.31
N PHE A 168 3.78 -21.14 0.03
CA PHE A 168 4.42 -19.99 0.67
C PHE A 168 5.93 -19.92 0.51
N ASP A 169 6.58 -20.95 -0.05
CA ASP A 169 8.01 -20.99 -0.34
C ASP A 169 8.33 -20.54 -1.78
N TYR A 170 7.29 -20.37 -2.62
CA TYR A 170 7.41 -19.94 -4.02
C TYR A 170 6.69 -18.61 -4.34
N VAL A 171 6.06 -17.97 -3.36
CA VAL A 171 5.51 -16.61 -3.52
C VAL A 171 6.63 -15.56 -3.48
N PRO A 172 6.56 -14.49 -4.31
CA PRO A 172 7.46 -13.35 -4.16
C PRO A 172 7.23 -12.65 -2.81
N GLU A 173 8.29 -12.11 -2.20
CA GLU A 173 8.25 -11.43 -0.89
C GLU A 173 7.60 -12.31 0.22
N PRO A 174 8.09 -13.53 0.50
CA PRO A 174 7.34 -14.54 1.26
C PRO A 174 6.92 -14.10 2.67
N GLU A 175 7.78 -13.42 3.42
CA GLU A 175 7.42 -12.86 4.74
C GLU A 175 6.23 -11.89 4.65
N LEU A 176 6.27 -10.96 3.70
CA LEU A 176 5.21 -9.99 3.48
C LEU A 176 3.94 -10.66 2.95
N VAL A 177 4.02 -11.72 2.15
CA VAL A 177 2.85 -12.46 1.67
C VAL A 177 2.22 -13.29 2.80
N ARG A 178 3.01 -14.00 3.61
CA ARG A 178 2.58 -14.71 4.83
C ARG A 178 1.86 -13.74 5.77
N ALA A 179 2.40 -12.52 5.95
CA ALA A 179 1.76 -11.44 6.69
C ALA A 179 0.35 -11.06 6.16
N ARG A 180 0.20 -10.70 4.87
CA ARG A 180 -1.13 -10.29 4.34
C ARG A 180 -2.13 -11.44 4.37
N TYR A 181 -1.64 -12.66 4.17
CA TYR A 181 -2.45 -13.88 4.24
C TYR A 181 -2.99 -14.13 5.65
N PHE A 182 -2.14 -14.04 6.67
CA PHE A 182 -2.54 -14.21 8.08
C PHE A 182 -3.69 -13.29 8.50
N PHE A 183 -3.61 -11.99 8.16
CA PHE A 183 -4.67 -11.02 8.50
C PHE A 183 -5.95 -11.20 7.68
N LEU A 184 -5.83 -11.66 6.44
CA LEU A 184 -6.97 -12.10 5.63
C LEU A 184 -7.66 -13.30 6.29
N ARG A 185 -6.91 -14.36 6.63
CA ARG A 185 -7.40 -15.60 7.27
C ARG A 185 -8.14 -15.34 8.57
N ASN A 186 -7.56 -14.54 9.46
CA ASN A 186 -8.15 -14.23 10.78
C ASN A 186 -9.20 -13.11 10.73
N GLY A 187 -9.51 -12.58 9.53
CA GLY A 187 -10.54 -11.55 9.33
C GLY A 187 -10.30 -10.24 10.10
N MET A 188 -9.05 -9.97 10.48
CA MET A 188 -8.75 -9.00 11.53
C MET A 188 -9.09 -7.57 11.07
N PRO A 189 -9.86 -6.80 11.86
CA PRO A 189 -10.15 -5.41 11.56
C PRO A 189 -8.86 -4.60 11.60
N PHE A 190 -8.52 -4.01 10.46
CA PHE A 190 -7.18 -3.53 10.24
C PHE A 190 -7.12 -2.68 8.96
N GLU A 191 -6.08 -1.90 8.89
CA GLU A 191 -5.50 -1.33 7.68
C GLU A 191 -4.59 -2.38 6.96
N PHE A 192 -4.65 -3.66 7.40
CA PHE A 192 -3.63 -4.74 7.26
C PHE A 192 -3.81 -5.60 5.99
N ALA A 193 -4.74 -5.26 5.08
CA ALA A 193 -4.82 -5.87 3.75
C ALA A 193 -3.66 -5.34 2.87
N ALA A 194 -2.43 -5.69 3.27
CA ALA A 194 -1.22 -4.90 3.05
C ALA A 194 -1.03 -4.54 1.57
N THR A 195 -1.32 -3.28 1.28
CA THR A 195 -1.71 -2.85 -0.06
C THR A 195 -0.51 -2.68 -0.97
N ALA A 196 -0.69 -2.97 -2.26
CA ALA A 196 0.18 -2.46 -3.33
C ALA A 196 0.04 -0.93 -3.56
N SER A 197 -0.26 -0.14 -2.51
CA SER A 197 -0.42 1.32 -2.58
C SER A 197 -0.15 2.01 -1.25
N VAL A 198 0.93 2.79 -1.22
CA VAL A 198 1.36 3.73 -0.15
C VAL A 198 0.22 4.56 0.47
N SER A 199 -0.87 4.77 -0.26
CA SER A 199 -1.99 5.61 0.15
C SER A 199 -2.90 5.04 1.25
N ARG A 200 -2.96 3.70 1.46
CA ARG A 200 -4.09 3.08 2.20
C ARG A 200 -3.84 1.84 3.07
N GLY A 201 -2.67 1.20 3.04
CA GLY A 201 -2.38 0.02 3.86
C GLY A 201 -1.03 0.09 4.53
N TYR A 202 -0.87 -0.57 5.68
CA TYR A 202 0.33 -0.41 6.51
C TYR A 202 0.57 -1.51 7.54
N LEU A 203 1.71 -1.39 8.22
CA LEU A 203 2.12 -2.15 9.41
C LEU A 203 2.65 -1.15 10.47
N PRO A 204 2.33 -1.32 11.77
CA PRO A 204 3.12 -0.75 12.87
C PRO A 204 4.60 -1.07 12.70
N VAL A 205 5.45 -0.13 13.08
CA VAL A 205 6.90 -0.31 13.03
C VAL A 205 7.53 -0.05 14.38
N THR A 206 8.43 -0.94 14.78
CA THR A 206 9.46 -0.71 15.78
C THR A 206 10.46 0.35 15.28
N PRO A 207 11.30 0.94 16.15
CA PRO A 207 12.25 1.98 15.74
C PRO A 207 13.25 1.55 14.65
N ASP A 208 13.58 0.26 14.58
CA ASP A 208 14.41 -0.31 13.52
C ASP A 208 13.69 -0.44 12.17
N GLY A 209 12.35 -0.40 12.13
CA GLY A 209 11.53 -0.44 10.91
C GLY A 209 10.84 -1.77 10.61
N CYS A 210 10.63 -2.64 11.61
CA CYS A 210 10.00 -3.95 11.46
C CYS A 210 8.65 -4.03 12.18
N PHE A 211 7.78 -4.96 11.79
CA PHE A 211 6.56 -5.29 12.53
C PHE A 211 6.77 -6.57 13.33
N ASP A 212 6.45 -6.54 14.63
CA ASP A 212 6.58 -7.68 15.55
C ASP A 212 5.31 -8.53 15.57
N PHE A 213 5.47 -9.82 15.25
CA PHE A 213 4.40 -10.81 15.18
C PHE A 213 4.28 -11.67 16.44
N ARG A 214 5.25 -11.63 17.37
CA ARG A 214 5.29 -12.54 18.53
C ARG A 214 4.06 -12.38 19.43
N ALA A 215 3.49 -11.18 19.49
CA ALA A 215 2.24 -10.92 20.21
C ALA A 215 1.02 -11.73 19.69
N PHE A 216 1.06 -12.22 18.44
CA PHE A 216 0.00 -12.97 17.77
C PHE A 216 0.24 -14.50 17.75
N LYS A 217 1.43 -14.97 18.14
CA LYS A 217 1.79 -16.41 18.17
C LYS A 217 0.97 -17.14 19.24
N GLY A 218 0.53 -18.36 18.92
CA GLY A 218 -0.26 -19.24 19.79
C GLY A 218 -1.72 -18.80 19.97
N LYS A 219 -2.25 -17.93 19.08
CA LYS A 219 -3.55 -17.26 19.28
C LYS A 219 -4.43 -17.22 18.03
N HIS A 220 -3.89 -17.54 16.86
CA HIS A 220 -4.54 -17.23 15.59
C HIS A 220 -4.25 -18.31 14.53
N ALA A 221 -5.20 -18.54 13.63
CA ALA A 221 -5.00 -19.50 12.55
C ALA A 221 -3.83 -19.07 11.64
N PHE A 222 -2.96 -20.00 11.27
CA PHE A 222 -1.77 -19.77 10.44
C PHE A 222 -0.67 -18.87 11.06
N ASP A 223 -0.68 -18.62 12.38
CA ASP A 223 0.39 -17.87 13.06
C ASP A 223 1.76 -18.59 13.02
N HIS A 224 1.77 -19.91 12.94
CA HIS A 224 2.97 -20.73 12.74
C HIS A 224 3.73 -20.42 11.45
N LEU A 225 3.05 -19.92 10.40
CA LEU A 225 3.70 -19.52 9.13
C LEU A 225 4.36 -18.13 9.18
N LEU A 226 4.09 -17.33 10.22
CA LEU A 226 4.66 -15.99 10.37
C LEU A 226 6.14 -16.07 10.80
N PRO A 227 7.01 -15.16 10.34
CA PRO A 227 8.26 -14.88 11.05
C PRO A 227 7.93 -14.19 12.40
N ASP A 228 8.90 -14.09 13.30
CA ASP A 228 8.74 -13.34 14.56
C ASP A 228 8.68 -11.83 14.33
N SER A 229 9.33 -11.33 13.27
CA SER A 229 9.13 -9.98 12.76
C SER A 229 9.30 -9.93 11.25
N VAL A 230 8.77 -8.89 10.59
CA VAL A 230 8.94 -8.64 9.14
C VAL A 230 9.44 -7.23 8.90
N ARG A 231 10.37 -7.06 7.95
CA ARG A 231 10.83 -5.74 7.52
C ARG A 231 9.71 -5.01 6.78
N VAL A 232 9.32 -3.81 7.23
CA VAL A 232 8.26 -3.04 6.58
C VAL A 232 8.85 -2.17 5.46
N PRO A 233 8.42 -2.32 4.19
CA PRO A 233 8.88 -1.45 3.10
C PRO A 233 8.62 0.03 3.42
N PRO A 234 9.52 0.99 3.09
CA PRO A 234 9.32 2.40 3.40
C PRO A 234 8.01 2.99 2.85
N GLY A 235 7.52 2.48 1.70
CA GLY A 235 6.22 2.86 1.15
C GLY A 235 5.01 2.42 1.99
N LEU A 236 5.18 1.60 3.03
CA LEU A 236 4.15 1.25 4.02
C LEU A 236 4.42 1.91 5.39
N GLN A 237 5.42 2.81 5.45
CA GLN A 237 5.78 3.66 6.59
C GLN A 237 5.57 5.15 6.22
N PRO A 238 4.35 5.69 6.30
CA PRO A 238 4.09 7.08 5.95
C PRO A 238 4.71 8.00 6.99
N GLU A 239 5.34 9.04 6.47
CA GLU A 239 5.81 10.17 7.24
C GLU A 239 4.94 11.35 6.82
N LYS A 240 4.11 11.87 7.75
CA LYS A 240 3.15 12.95 7.46
C LYS A 240 3.33 14.13 8.40
N ALA A 241 3.37 15.31 7.81
CA ALA A 241 3.19 16.60 8.45
C ALA A 241 2.11 17.36 7.66
N GLU A 242 0.90 17.40 8.21
CA GLU A 242 -0.34 17.72 7.49
C GLU A 242 -1.08 18.85 8.22
N LEU A 243 -1.17 20.03 7.62
CA LEU A 243 -1.79 21.23 8.18
C LEU A 243 -3.29 21.26 7.85
N LEU A 244 -4.14 21.46 8.86
CA LEU A 244 -5.58 21.66 8.69
C LEU A 244 -5.99 23.14 8.77
N ALA A 245 -5.31 23.91 9.63
CA ALA A 245 -5.54 25.33 9.75
C ALA A 245 -4.27 26.04 10.24
N ALA A 246 -3.99 27.23 9.72
CA ALA A 246 -3.06 28.17 10.32
C ALA A 246 -3.54 29.61 10.15
N ASP A 247 -3.32 30.42 11.17
CA ASP A 247 -3.68 31.83 11.17
C ASP A 247 -2.44 32.65 11.56
N LEU A 248 -2.08 33.60 10.71
CA LEU A 248 -1.05 34.60 10.96
C LEU A 248 -1.74 35.97 11.09
N CYS A 249 -1.85 36.47 12.33
CA CYS A 249 -2.39 37.78 12.65
C CYS A 249 -1.31 38.66 13.31
N ASN A 250 -1.62 39.93 13.62
CA ASN A 250 -0.65 40.83 14.26
C ASN A 250 -0.17 40.37 15.65
N ARG A 251 -0.95 39.54 16.36
CA ARG A 251 -0.62 39.05 17.70
C ARG A 251 0.08 37.69 17.70
N ALA A 252 -0.30 36.78 16.81
CA ALA A 252 0.18 35.40 16.86
C ALA A 252 0.25 34.72 15.49
N LEU A 253 1.21 33.80 15.38
CA LEU A 253 1.21 32.73 14.40
C LEU A 253 0.69 31.47 15.10
N SER A 254 -0.44 30.94 14.63
CA SER A 254 -1.01 29.68 15.14
C SER A 254 -1.12 28.64 14.02
N LEU A 255 -0.87 27.37 14.35
CA LEU A 255 -0.93 26.24 13.42
C LEU A 255 -1.57 25.02 14.09
N LYS A 256 -2.38 24.28 13.33
CA LYS A 256 -3.13 23.10 13.79
C LYS A 256 -3.16 22.04 12.70
N GLY A 257 -2.78 20.81 13.05
CA GLY A 257 -2.70 19.71 12.08
C GLY A 257 -2.35 18.37 12.70
N PHE A 258 -1.75 17.49 11.90
CA PHE A 258 -1.27 16.17 12.31
C PHE A 258 0.22 15.97 12.00
N GLY A 259 0.91 15.29 12.92
CA GLY A 259 2.22 14.69 12.71
C GLY A 259 2.16 13.16 12.85
N GLN A 260 2.95 12.46 12.05
CA GLN A 260 3.07 11.01 12.05
C GLN A 260 4.44 10.57 11.51
N ILE A 261 5.07 9.59 12.17
CA ILE A 261 6.24 8.84 11.68
C ILE A 261 5.89 7.35 11.81
N GLY A 262 5.78 6.64 10.68
CA GLY A 262 5.40 5.23 10.70
C GLY A 262 4.07 5.02 11.42
N TYR A 263 4.00 3.97 12.26
CA TYR A 263 2.76 3.55 12.92
C TYR A 263 2.91 3.04 14.36
N LEU A 264 3.98 3.47 15.04
CA LEU A 264 4.06 3.37 16.50
C LEU A 264 3.27 4.55 17.11
N PRO A 265 2.08 4.34 17.72
CA PRO A 265 1.52 5.36 18.58
C PRO A 265 2.48 5.55 19.77
N PRO A 266 2.87 6.78 20.14
CA PRO A 266 3.61 7.02 21.37
C PRO A 266 2.85 6.41 22.56
N ARG A 267 3.55 5.63 23.40
CA ARG A 267 2.91 4.89 24.51
C ARG A 267 2.39 5.85 25.58
N SER A 268 3.06 6.99 25.75
CA SER A 268 2.68 8.08 26.64
C SER A 268 2.75 9.44 25.91
N LYS A 269 2.37 10.52 26.62
CA LYS A 269 2.68 11.90 26.18
C LYS A 269 4.18 12.22 26.23
N GLN A 270 4.97 11.51 27.05
CA GLN A 270 6.41 11.74 27.21
C GLN A 270 7.20 11.20 26.01
N ASP A 271 6.78 10.06 25.46
CA ASP A 271 7.34 9.47 24.23
C ASP A 271 7.03 10.30 22.97
N ALA A 272 6.02 11.16 23.06
CA ALA A 272 5.53 11.96 21.95
C ALA A 272 6.22 13.33 21.90
N GLY A 273 6.19 13.99 20.74
CA GLY A 273 6.60 15.39 20.62
C GLY A 273 6.39 15.92 19.22
N ILE A 274 5.97 17.18 19.10
CA ILE A 274 5.96 17.91 17.82
C ILE A 274 6.53 19.31 18.06
N THR A 275 7.45 19.73 17.21
CA THR A 275 8.00 21.08 17.14
C THR A 275 7.78 21.60 15.73
N VAL A 276 7.11 22.74 15.57
CA VAL A 276 7.08 23.43 14.27
C VAL A 276 8.42 24.13 14.08
N ILE A 277 9.07 23.90 12.94
CA ILE A 277 10.30 24.59 12.57
C ILE A 277 10.00 25.52 11.40
N LEU A 278 10.13 26.83 11.63
CA LEU A 278 10.27 27.82 10.56
C LEU A 278 11.75 27.83 10.19
N GLN A 279 12.07 27.73 8.90
CA GLN A 279 13.45 27.74 8.41
C GLN A 279 13.62 28.69 7.23
N ASN A 280 14.66 29.52 7.20
CA ASN A 280 14.99 30.28 6.00
C ASN A 280 15.24 29.32 4.82
N ARG A 281 14.60 29.59 3.67
CA ARG A 281 14.76 28.77 2.45
C ARG A 281 16.20 28.74 1.94
N THR A 282 16.91 29.85 2.05
CA THR A 282 18.28 30.08 1.56
C THR A 282 19.31 29.77 2.66
N THR A 283 19.37 30.56 3.74
CA THR A 283 20.41 30.48 4.79
C THR A 283 20.27 29.27 5.73
N LYS A 284 19.11 28.58 5.69
CA LYS A 284 18.76 27.44 6.55
C LYS A 284 18.73 27.73 8.06
N GLU A 285 18.79 28.98 8.50
CA GLU A 285 18.54 29.40 9.90
C GLU A 285 17.14 28.96 10.35
N LYS A 286 16.94 28.66 11.64
CA LYS A 286 15.74 27.99 12.18
C LYS A 286 15.18 28.69 13.40
N ARG A 287 13.86 28.90 13.46
CA ARG A 287 13.10 29.19 14.68
C ARG A 287 12.22 27.98 15.02
N ARG A 288 12.14 27.63 16.30
CA ARG A 288 11.46 26.43 16.80
C ARG A 288 10.27 26.86 17.66
N ILE A 289 9.10 26.31 17.40
CA ILE A 289 7.87 26.54 18.17
C ILE A 289 7.41 25.18 18.73
N PRO A 290 7.45 24.97 20.06
CA PRO A 290 6.86 23.77 20.68
C PRO A 290 5.36 23.66 20.37
N ALA A 291 4.87 22.45 20.13
CA ALA A 291 3.45 22.21 19.88
C ALA A 291 2.81 21.38 21.00
N VAL A 292 1.62 21.80 21.44
CA VAL A 292 0.76 21.01 22.33
C VAL A 292 0.15 19.87 21.53
N ILE A 293 0.26 18.66 22.04
CA ILE A 293 -0.10 17.42 21.32
C ILE A 293 -1.26 16.66 21.98
N ARG A 294 -2.10 16.04 21.14
CA ARG A 294 -3.11 15.05 21.52
C ARG A 294 -2.98 13.81 20.65
N LEU A 295 -2.75 12.66 21.28
CA LEU A 295 -2.75 11.37 20.61
C LEU A 295 -4.18 11.04 20.14
N LEU A 296 -4.32 10.42 18.96
CA LEU A 296 -5.60 9.96 18.41
C LEU A 296 -5.61 8.44 18.21
N PRO A 297 -6.79 7.77 18.28
CA PRO A 297 -6.91 6.33 18.05
C PRO A 297 -6.38 5.87 16.68
N GLN A 298 -6.46 6.70 15.63
CA GLN A 298 -5.86 6.41 14.33
C GLN A 298 -4.33 6.60 14.28
N ARG A 299 -3.64 6.48 15.42
CA ARG A 299 -2.17 6.54 15.58
C ARG A 299 -1.49 7.82 15.07
N ARG A 300 -2.25 8.90 14.90
CA ARG A 300 -1.76 10.24 14.56
C ARG A 300 -1.61 11.10 15.82
N MET A 301 -0.63 12.00 15.82
CA MET A 301 -0.53 13.06 16.82
C MET A 301 -1.18 14.33 16.26
N ARG A 302 -2.30 14.79 16.84
CA ARG A 302 -2.83 16.13 16.54
C ARG A 302 -1.97 17.16 17.27
N PHE A 303 -1.43 18.14 16.56
CA PHE A 303 -0.69 19.25 17.13
C PHE A 303 -1.50 20.55 17.09
N VAL A 304 -1.23 21.42 18.06
CA VAL A 304 -1.52 22.86 18.02
C VAL A 304 -0.25 23.58 18.46
N ALA A 305 0.28 24.45 17.62
CA ALA A 305 1.40 25.32 17.93
C ALA A 305 0.92 26.77 17.87
N ALA A 306 1.41 27.61 18.78
CA ALA A 306 1.18 29.04 18.77
C ALA A 306 2.43 29.76 19.29
N VAL A 307 2.73 30.91 18.71
CA VAL A 307 3.78 31.81 19.18
C VAL A 307 3.34 33.26 18.95
N ASP A 308 3.74 34.13 19.86
CA ASP A 308 3.53 35.57 19.68
C ASP A 308 4.34 36.07 18.48
N VAL A 309 3.76 36.94 17.66
CA VAL A 309 4.42 37.47 16.45
C VAL A 309 5.57 38.41 16.80
N ALA A 310 5.55 39.08 17.96
CA ALA A 310 6.69 39.89 18.41
C ALA A 310 7.99 39.07 18.49
N LEU A 311 7.91 37.82 18.98
CA LEU A 311 9.05 36.90 19.09
C LEU A 311 9.57 36.38 17.73
N LEU A 312 8.84 36.64 16.64
CA LEU A 312 9.22 36.31 15.27
C LEU A 312 9.41 37.52 14.36
N ALA A 313 9.02 38.74 14.77
CA ALA A 313 8.88 39.89 13.88
C ALA A 313 10.21 40.28 13.23
N ASP A 314 11.23 40.57 14.03
CA ASP A 314 12.56 40.97 13.56
C ASP A 314 13.27 39.83 12.82
N TRP A 315 13.02 38.58 13.23
CA TRP A 315 13.53 37.44 12.51
C TRP A 315 12.91 37.36 11.10
N LEU A 316 11.58 37.28 11.01
CA LEU A 316 10.83 37.26 9.75
C LEU A 316 11.17 38.46 8.87
N ALA A 317 11.41 39.63 9.47
CA ALA A 317 11.75 40.87 8.76
C ALA A 317 12.97 40.73 7.84
N LEU A 318 13.93 39.86 8.20
CA LEU A 318 15.19 39.60 7.49
C LEU A 318 15.12 38.41 6.51
N GLN A 319 14.01 37.66 6.46
CA GLN A 319 13.92 36.44 5.63
C GLN A 319 13.29 36.73 4.25
N GLN A 320 13.78 36.06 3.19
CA GLN A 320 13.12 36.06 1.87
C GLN A 320 11.87 35.16 1.86
N THR A 321 11.98 33.97 2.45
CA THR A 321 10.84 33.07 2.71
C THR A 321 11.21 32.12 3.84
N ALA A 322 10.31 31.98 4.82
CA ALA A 322 10.41 30.96 5.86
C ALA A 322 9.62 29.71 5.43
N ASP A 323 10.33 28.60 5.25
CA ASP A 323 9.79 27.28 4.95
C ASP A 323 9.37 26.55 6.22
N LEU A 324 8.16 25.97 6.25
CA LEU A 324 7.63 25.29 7.43
C LEU A 324 7.83 23.78 7.38
N PHE A 325 8.28 23.23 8.50
CA PHE A 325 8.48 21.81 8.76
C PHE A 325 7.86 21.44 10.11
N LEU A 326 7.54 20.16 10.30
CA LEU A 326 7.39 19.58 11.63
C LEU A 326 8.60 18.70 11.92
N GLU A 327 9.21 18.88 13.08
CA GLU A 327 9.99 17.83 13.71
C GLU A 327 9.08 17.07 14.66
N ILE A 328 9.02 15.76 14.48
CA ILE A 328 8.09 14.86 15.16
C ILE A 328 8.93 13.81 15.91
N ARG A 329 8.52 13.49 17.14
CA ARG A 329 9.12 12.44 17.99
C ARG A 329 8.08 11.38 18.34
N ALA A 330 8.46 10.11 18.23
CA ALA A 330 7.66 8.96 18.64
C ALA A 330 8.57 7.88 19.25
N GLY A 331 8.69 7.88 20.58
CA GLY A 331 9.71 7.10 21.28
C GLY A 331 11.11 7.57 20.90
N THR A 332 11.98 6.65 20.49
CA THR A 332 13.33 6.94 19.99
C THR A 332 13.36 7.48 18.55
N LEU A 333 12.26 7.42 17.80
CA LEU A 333 12.20 7.97 16.44
C LEU A 333 12.05 9.49 16.46
N LEU A 334 12.95 10.18 15.74
CA LEU A 334 12.88 11.61 15.46
C LEU A 334 13.00 11.84 13.95
N LYS A 335 12.02 12.50 13.33
CA LYS A 335 12.08 12.90 11.90
C LYS A 335 11.63 14.33 11.71
N LYS A 336 12.26 15.02 10.76
CA LYS A 336 11.85 16.35 10.30
C LYS A 336 11.23 16.25 8.91
N LEU A 337 9.96 16.58 8.80
CA LEU A 337 9.15 16.48 7.59
C LEU A 337 8.71 17.86 7.11
N ARG A 338 8.56 18.04 5.81
CA ARG A 338 7.99 19.29 5.26
C ARG A 338 6.51 19.37 5.62
N LEU A 339 6.05 20.53 6.08
CA LEU A 339 4.63 20.74 6.36
C LEU A 339 3.87 20.93 5.05
N HIS A 340 2.96 20.02 4.74
CA HIS A 340 2.03 20.14 3.60
C HIS A 340 0.66 20.63 4.09
N ALA A 341 -0.06 21.37 3.26
CA ALA A 341 -1.46 21.70 3.48
C ALA A 341 -2.36 20.51 3.08
N ASP A 342 -3.39 20.24 3.89
CA ASP A 342 -4.54 19.46 3.45
C ASP A 342 -5.28 20.19 2.30
N PRO A 343 -5.90 19.50 1.32
CA PRO A 343 -6.64 20.15 0.23
C PRO A 343 -7.78 21.08 0.67
N HIS A 344 -8.26 20.96 1.91
CA HIS A 344 -9.29 21.81 2.52
C HIS A 344 -8.75 22.65 3.69
N ALA A 345 -7.43 22.83 3.79
CA ALA A 345 -6.80 23.60 4.85
C ALA A 345 -7.20 25.08 4.83
N LYS A 346 -7.47 25.65 6.00
CA LYS A 346 -7.82 27.07 6.16
C LYS A 346 -6.58 27.91 6.49
N LEU A 347 -6.34 28.99 5.76
CA LEU A 347 -5.20 29.89 5.97
C LEU A 347 -5.66 31.34 6.19
N GLY A 348 -5.57 31.82 7.43
CA GLY A 348 -5.81 33.21 7.80
C GLY A 348 -4.56 34.06 7.63
N ASN A 349 -4.67 35.14 6.85
CA ASN A 349 -3.59 36.08 6.55
C ASN A 349 -4.00 37.50 6.96
N TYR A 350 -4.08 37.72 8.27
CA TYR A 350 -4.60 38.93 8.91
C TYR A 350 -3.49 39.80 9.54
N GLY A 351 -2.23 39.38 9.42
CA GLY A 351 -1.06 40.05 10.00
C GLY A 351 -0.27 40.90 9.00
N ARG A 352 0.35 41.99 9.48
CA ARG A 352 1.22 42.88 8.69
C ARG A 352 2.64 42.36 8.49
N CYS A 353 3.08 41.34 9.24
CA CYS A 353 4.44 40.80 9.18
C CYS A 353 4.71 39.88 7.97
N GLY A 354 3.68 39.29 7.36
CA GLY A 354 3.82 38.36 6.24
C GLY A 354 2.54 37.59 5.93
N LYS A 355 2.63 36.63 4.99
CA LYS A 355 1.52 35.78 4.56
C LYS A 355 1.93 34.31 4.50
N LEU A 356 1.11 33.44 5.08
CA LEU A 356 1.09 32.00 4.85
C LEU A 356 0.73 31.72 3.38
N THR A 357 1.53 30.88 2.72
CA THR A 357 1.36 30.48 1.33
C THR A 357 1.54 28.96 1.16
N VAL A 358 0.92 28.41 0.12
CA VAL A 358 1.04 27.00 -0.28
C VAL A 358 1.66 26.95 -1.66
N THR A 359 2.72 26.16 -1.85
CA THR A 359 3.34 25.99 -3.19
C THR A 359 2.52 25.05 -4.07
N LYS A 360 2.85 24.99 -5.37
CA LYS A 360 2.28 24.00 -6.32
C LYS A 360 2.47 22.52 -5.92
N TYR A 361 3.28 22.24 -4.90
CA TYR A 361 3.50 20.90 -4.33
C TYR A 361 2.81 20.71 -2.96
N GLY A 362 1.93 21.62 -2.56
CA GLY A 362 1.25 21.60 -1.26
C GLY A 362 2.10 22.07 -0.07
N ASN A 363 3.36 22.48 -0.28
CA ASN A 363 4.26 22.86 0.83
C ASN A 363 3.86 24.21 1.44
N VAL A 364 3.72 24.26 2.77
CA VAL A 364 3.43 25.50 3.52
C VAL A 364 4.71 26.32 3.69
N SER A 365 4.59 27.64 3.51
CA SER A 365 5.64 28.64 3.74
C SER A 365 5.04 29.93 4.32
N ILE A 366 5.86 30.78 4.94
CA ILE A 366 5.53 32.18 5.23
C ILE A 366 6.43 33.05 4.36
N VAL A 367 5.82 33.92 3.55
CA VAL A 367 6.50 34.99 2.82
C VAL A 367 6.37 36.27 3.66
N PRO A 368 7.46 36.83 4.21
CA PRO A 368 7.39 38.09 4.96
C PRO A 368 6.88 39.25 4.09
N ALA A 369 6.22 40.22 4.71
CA ALA A 369 5.71 41.39 4.01
C ALA A 369 6.86 42.30 3.53
N ALA A 370 6.65 43.04 2.45
CA ALA A 370 7.61 44.06 1.98
C ALA A 370 7.76 45.19 3.03
N VAL A 371 8.91 45.88 3.04
CA VAL A 371 9.23 46.91 4.05
C VAL A 371 8.15 47.99 4.14
N GLU A 372 7.62 48.44 3.00
CA GLU A 372 6.54 49.44 2.91
C GLU A 372 5.23 48.96 3.56
N GLN A 373 4.90 47.67 3.43
CA GLN A 373 3.70 47.08 4.03
C GLN A 373 3.82 46.95 5.56
N ARG A 374 5.05 46.95 6.10
CA ARG A 374 5.32 47.03 7.54
C ARG A 374 5.26 48.48 8.06
N LYS A 375 5.66 49.46 7.23
CA LYS A 375 5.77 50.88 7.60
C LYS A 375 4.45 51.68 7.61
N ARG A 376 3.36 51.16 7.03
CA ARG A 376 2.00 51.71 7.24
C ARG A 376 1.45 51.25 8.60
N ALA A 377 2.20 51.54 9.66
CA ALA A 377 1.95 51.13 11.04
C ALA A 377 0.97 52.08 11.71
#